data_AF-A0A3P6S089-F1
#
_entry.id   AF-A0A3P6S089-F1
#
_cell.length_a   1.000
_cell.length_b   1.000
_cell.length_c   1.000
_cell.angle_alpha   90.00
_cell.angle_beta   90.00
_cell.angle_gamma   90.00
#
_symmetry.space_group_name_H-M   'P 1'
#
loop_
_entity.id
_entity.type
_entity.pdbx_description
1 polymer ?
#
loop_
_entity_poly.entity_id
_entity_poly.type
_entity_poly.pdbx_seq_one_letter_code
_entity_poly.pdbx_strand_id
1 'polypeptide(L)'
;FSTNHISVCQGFDPSKSGAAVWSSLRETGDLPLEDDECAPGSTELAVGVCQRFIVPSKKSRVVEFALAWDMPNVLFGASRRWYKRRYTRFVRGASCLCARALGRRPQWEKALDDWQMPILKNPNLPEWYKSAIFNELYFMTDGGSLWFEYDKDWAKNETQLSDYTKNLMIQYGRFGYLESWEYRMVNTYDVHFYASYAIAQLWPYMELTVQAEFSEFARY
;
A
#
# COMPACT_ATOMS: atom_id res chain seq x y z
N PHE A 1 11.91 6.36 35.96
CA PHE A 1 11.30 5.10 35.49
C PHE A 1 10.46 5.40 34.25
N SER A 2 10.92 5.00 33.06
CA SER A 2 10.14 5.15 31.82
C SER A 2 9.27 3.91 31.65
N THR A 3 8.09 3.90 32.27
CA THR A 3 7.13 2.79 32.12
C THR A 3 6.41 2.96 30.78
N ASN A 4 7.04 2.55 29.69
CA ASN A 4 6.33 2.25 28.45
C ASN A 4 5.64 0.91 28.69
N HIS A 5 4.32 0.87 28.62
CA HIS A 5 3.52 -0.34 28.77
C HIS A 5 2.77 -0.62 27.48
N ILE A 6 2.90 -1.83 26.95
CA ILE A 6 2.17 -2.28 25.76
C ILE A 6 1.16 -3.32 26.21
N SER A 7 -0.10 -3.15 25.81
CA SER A 7 -1.15 -4.14 25.95
C SER A 7 -1.66 -4.54 24.57
N VAL A 8 -1.98 -5.83 24.41
CA VAL A 8 -2.44 -6.40 23.13
C VAL A 8 -3.68 -7.23 23.42
N CYS A 9 -4.75 -6.95 22.67
CA CYS A 9 -5.94 -7.79 22.63
C CYS A 9 -5.82 -8.72 21.42
N GLN A 10 -5.74 -10.02 21.68
CA GLN A 10 -5.53 -11.03 20.64
C GLN A 10 -6.81 -11.39 19.89
N GLY A 11 -7.97 -11.07 20.47
CA GLY A 11 -9.26 -11.34 19.86
C GLY A 11 -10.38 -10.64 20.61
N PHE A 12 -11.20 -9.90 19.88
CA PHE A 12 -12.52 -9.49 20.28
C PHE A 12 -13.48 -9.55 19.07
N ASP A 13 -14.77 -9.71 19.34
CA ASP A 13 -15.79 -9.76 18.29
C ASP A 13 -16.21 -8.33 17.92
N PRO A 14 -15.84 -7.83 16.72
CA PRO A 14 -16.18 -6.47 16.31
C PRO A 14 -17.67 -6.28 16.01
N SER A 15 -18.44 -7.36 15.86
CA SER A 15 -19.89 -7.31 15.62
C SER A 15 -20.71 -7.11 16.90
N LYS A 16 -20.07 -7.15 18.07
CA LYS A 16 -20.73 -6.99 19.37
C LYS A 16 -20.54 -5.59 19.94
N SER A 17 -20.78 -5.43 21.24
CA SER A 17 -20.82 -4.13 21.90
C SER A 17 -19.45 -3.47 22.04
N GLY A 18 -18.37 -4.26 22.03
CA GLY A 18 -17.02 -3.80 22.39
C GLY A 18 -16.90 -3.34 23.84
N ALA A 19 -17.88 -3.63 24.70
CA ALA A 19 -17.95 -3.12 26.06
C ALA A 19 -16.80 -3.64 26.93
N ALA A 20 -16.36 -4.89 26.73
CA ALA A 20 -15.21 -5.45 27.45
C ALA A 20 -13.92 -4.67 27.16
N VAL A 21 -13.62 -4.44 25.88
CA VAL A 21 -12.47 -3.64 25.44
C VAL A 21 -12.55 -2.22 25.99
N TRP A 22 -13.72 -1.57 25.86
CA TRP A 22 -13.92 -0.20 26.32
C TRP A 22 -13.80 -0.06 27.84
N SER A 23 -14.39 -0.99 28.60
CA SER A 23 -14.36 -0.96 30.07
C SER A 23 -12.95 -1.17 30.59
N SER A 24 -12.20 -2.12 30.01
CA SER A 24 -10.80 -2.36 30.37
C SER A 24 -9.91 -1.15 30.12
N LEU A 25 -10.05 -0.49 28.96
CA LEU A 25 -9.34 0.74 28.63
C LEU A 25 -9.70 1.88 29.58
N ARG A 26 -10.98 2.01 29.95
CA ARG A 26 -11.46 3.04 30.87
C ARG A 26 -10.91 2.86 32.28
N GLU A 27 -10.85 1.62 32.76
CA GLU A 27 -10.46 1.31 34.14
C GLU A 27 -8.94 1.30 34.34
N THR A 28 -8.20 0.73 33.38
CA THR A 28 -6.76 0.46 33.53
C THR A 28 -5.89 1.25 32.56
N GLY A 29 -6.48 1.77 31.48
CA GLY A 29 -5.75 2.33 30.34
C GLY A 29 -5.08 1.27 29.45
N ASP A 30 -5.36 -0.01 29.67
CA ASP A 30 -4.79 -1.14 28.94
C ASP A 30 -5.91 -1.95 28.24
N LEU A 31 -5.54 -2.68 27.20
CA LEU A 31 -6.44 -3.62 26.53
C LEU A 31 -6.52 -4.94 27.31
N PRO A 32 -7.69 -5.63 27.28
CA PRO A 32 -7.80 -6.98 27.80
C PRO A 32 -7.02 -7.94 26.89
N LEU A 33 -6.48 -9.03 27.44
CA LEU A 33 -5.75 -10.04 26.65
C LEU A 33 -6.68 -10.70 25.61
N GLU A 34 -7.88 -11.06 26.03
CA GLU A 34 -8.95 -11.62 25.22
C GLU A 34 -10.29 -11.03 25.68
N ASP A 35 -11.25 -10.94 24.77
CA ASP A 35 -12.63 -10.65 25.10
C ASP A 35 -13.40 -11.97 25.31
N ASP A 36 -14.04 -12.12 26.47
CA ASP A 36 -14.92 -13.26 26.78
C ASP A 36 -16.09 -13.38 25.78
N GLU A 37 -16.39 -12.30 25.03
CA GLU A 37 -17.37 -12.30 23.96
C GLU A 37 -16.88 -13.01 22.68
N CYS A 38 -15.58 -13.31 22.53
CA CYS A 38 -15.02 -13.99 21.35
C CYS A 38 -15.14 -15.52 21.46
N ALA A 39 -16.38 -16.03 21.42
CA ALA A 39 -16.67 -17.45 21.58
C ALA A 39 -16.18 -18.31 20.38
N PRO A 40 -15.89 -19.61 20.59
CA PRO A 40 -15.64 -20.55 19.50
C PRO A 40 -16.82 -20.57 18.51
N GLY A 41 -16.58 -20.15 17.27
CA GLY A 41 -17.64 -20.00 16.24
C GLY A 41 -17.96 -18.55 15.84
N SER A 42 -17.27 -17.56 16.42
CA SER A 42 -17.34 -16.17 15.95
C SER A 42 -16.93 -16.08 14.47
N THR A 43 -17.73 -15.40 13.65
CA THR A 43 -17.47 -15.23 12.21
C THR A 43 -16.50 -14.10 11.91
N GLU A 44 -16.38 -13.16 12.85
CA GLU A 44 -15.52 -11.99 12.75
C GLU A 44 -14.51 -11.97 13.90
N LEU A 45 -13.35 -11.38 13.65
CA LEU A 45 -12.26 -11.28 14.60
C LEU A 45 -11.57 -9.93 14.43
N ALA A 46 -11.41 -9.21 15.53
CA ALA A 46 -10.60 -8.02 15.60
C ALA A 46 -9.49 -8.17 16.65
N VAL A 47 -8.43 -7.40 16.46
CA VAL A 47 -7.26 -7.36 17.35
C VAL A 47 -7.00 -5.91 17.77
N GLY A 48 -6.39 -5.72 18.93
CA GLY A 48 -6.05 -4.39 19.45
C GLY A 48 -4.60 -4.31 19.88
N VAL A 49 -3.96 -3.16 19.63
CA VAL A 49 -2.64 -2.82 20.18
C VAL A 49 -2.74 -1.47 20.86
N CYS A 50 -2.32 -1.38 22.12
CA CYS A 50 -2.32 -0.15 22.89
C CYS A 50 -0.94 0.09 23.51
N GLN A 51 -0.51 1.34 23.44
CA GLN A 51 0.72 1.81 24.07
C GLN A 51 0.36 2.90 25.08
N ARG A 52 0.66 2.65 26.34
CA ARG A 52 0.45 3.59 27.44
C ARG A 52 1.79 4.12 27.95
N PHE A 53 1.82 5.42 28.22
CA PHE A 53 2.98 6.13 28.75
C PHE A 53 2.55 7.43 29.44
N ILE A 54 3.42 7.94 30.32
CA ILE A 54 3.22 9.23 31.00
C ILE A 54 3.97 10.32 30.25
N VAL A 55 3.28 11.43 29.96
CA VAL A 55 3.88 12.65 29.39
C VAL A 55 4.05 13.68 30.50
N PRO A 56 5.30 14.00 30.91
CA PRO A 56 5.53 15.05 31.90
C PRO A 56 5.10 16.43 31.38
N SER A 57 4.79 17.35 32.29
CA SER A 57 4.48 18.74 31.95
C SER A 57 5.57 19.35 31.06
N LYS A 58 5.15 20.05 30.01
CA LYS A 58 6.03 20.70 29.01
C LYS A 58 6.98 19.74 28.27
N LYS A 59 6.71 18.43 28.25
CA LYS A 59 7.43 17.44 27.44
C LYS A 59 6.51 16.82 26.40
N SER A 60 7.10 16.26 25.36
CA SER A 60 6.41 15.44 24.35
C SER A 60 6.98 14.02 24.34
N ARG A 61 6.18 13.06 23.86
CA ARG A 61 6.61 11.72 23.52
C ARG A 61 5.97 11.33 22.18
N VAL A 62 6.66 10.48 21.44
CA VAL A 62 6.22 9.95 20.16
C VAL A 62 6.12 8.43 20.27
N VAL A 63 5.05 7.88 19.72
CA VAL A 63 4.83 6.45 19.57
C VAL A 63 4.46 6.18 18.13
N GLU A 64 4.98 5.08 17.61
CA GLU A 64 4.84 4.72 16.21
C GLU A 64 4.08 3.39 16.10
N PHE A 65 3.11 3.37 15.19
CA PHE A 65 2.36 2.18 14.83
C PHE A 65 2.53 1.91 13.34
N ALA A 66 2.47 0.64 12.95
CA ALA A 66 2.45 0.24 11.55
C ALA A 66 1.33 -0.76 11.32
N LEU A 67 0.58 -0.55 10.24
CA LEU A 67 -0.44 -1.46 9.73
C LEU A 67 0.02 -1.97 8.37
N ALA A 68 -0.04 -3.28 8.18
CA ALA A 68 0.28 -3.92 6.92
C ALA A 68 -0.62 -5.12 6.67
N TRP A 69 -0.91 -5.38 5.40
CA TRP A 69 -1.64 -6.55 4.93
C TRP A 69 -0.76 -7.34 3.97
N ASP A 70 -0.62 -8.65 4.21
CA ASP A 70 0.07 -9.57 3.32
C ASP A 70 -0.96 -10.39 2.53
N MET A 71 -1.40 -9.82 1.41
CA MET A 71 -2.32 -10.46 0.46
C MET A 71 -1.61 -10.64 -0.90
N PRO A 72 -0.72 -11.65 -1.00
CA PRO A 72 0.26 -11.73 -2.08
C PRO A 72 -0.35 -12.10 -3.44
N ASN A 73 -1.49 -12.78 -3.44
CA ASN A 73 -2.08 -13.38 -4.63
C ASN A 73 -3.34 -12.63 -5.04
N VAL A 74 -3.48 -12.38 -6.34
CA VAL A 74 -4.66 -11.76 -6.96
C VAL A 74 -5.18 -12.72 -8.01
N LEU A 75 -6.49 -12.97 -8.01
CA LEU A 75 -7.18 -13.79 -9.00
C LEU A 75 -8.18 -12.92 -9.76
N PHE A 76 -8.05 -12.85 -11.08
CA PHE A 76 -9.07 -12.22 -11.92
C PHE A 76 -10.09 -13.27 -12.35
N GLY A 77 -11.36 -13.05 -12.01
CA GLY A 77 -12.43 -14.06 -12.16
C GLY A 77 -12.61 -14.57 -13.58
N ALA A 78 -12.42 -13.73 -14.59
CA ALA A 78 -12.57 -14.10 -16.00
C ALA A 78 -11.45 -15.02 -16.52
N SER A 79 -10.20 -14.77 -16.14
CA SER A 79 -9.04 -15.52 -16.65
C SER A 79 -8.68 -16.74 -15.79
N ARG A 80 -9.22 -16.85 -14.57
CA ARG A 80 -8.83 -17.83 -13.55
C ARG A 80 -7.31 -17.91 -13.33
N ARG A 81 -6.59 -16.86 -13.69
CA ARG A 81 -5.14 -16.77 -13.61
C ARG A 81 -4.73 -16.06 -12.34
N TRP A 82 -3.77 -16.66 -11.64
CA TRP A 82 -3.18 -16.09 -10.45
C TRP A 82 -2.06 -15.13 -10.83
N TYR A 83 -2.05 -13.98 -10.17
CA TYR A 83 -1.01 -12.97 -10.27
C TYR A 83 -0.43 -12.76 -8.88
N LYS A 84 0.89 -12.62 -8.81
CA LYS A 84 1.58 -12.33 -7.56
C LYS A 84 1.90 -10.85 -7.49
N ARG A 85 1.50 -10.18 -6.40
CA ARG A 85 1.83 -8.76 -6.19
C ARG A 85 3.33 -8.56 -6.10
N ARG A 86 3.81 -7.46 -6.68
CA ARG A 86 5.24 -7.14 -6.83
C ARG A 86 5.98 -7.05 -5.50
N TYR A 87 5.33 -6.59 -4.42
CA TYR A 87 6.00 -6.43 -3.12
C TYR A 87 6.58 -7.75 -2.58
N THR A 88 6.01 -8.90 -2.98
CA THR A 88 6.40 -10.23 -2.52
C THR A 88 7.82 -10.64 -2.92
N ARG A 89 8.42 -9.91 -3.87
CA ARG A 89 9.84 -9.98 -4.23
C ARG A 89 10.75 -9.51 -3.09
N PHE A 90 10.29 -8.57 -2.28
CA PHE A 90 11.10 -7.87 -1.29
C PHE A 90 10.82 -8.31 0.14
N VAL A 91 9.55 -8.58 0.47
CA VAL A 91 9.11 -8.91 1.82
C VAL A 91 7.97 -9.92 1.75
N ARG A 92 7.92 -10.84 2.72
CA ARG A 92 6.81 -11.77 2.94
C ARG A 92 6.46 -11.79 4.42
N GLY A 93 5.17 -11.86 4.74
CA GLY A 93 4.64 -11.78 6.09
C GLY A 93 4.27 -10.35 6.49
N ALA A 94 3.05 -10.19 7.03
CA ALA A 94 2.56 -8.91 7.54
C ALA A 94 3.45 -8.35 8.68
N SER A 95 3.95 -9.21 9.57
CA SER A 95 4.87 -8.81 10.64
C SER A 95 6.19 -8.25 10.10
N CYS A 96 6.76 -8.88 9.06
CA CYS A 96 7.96 -8.39 8.39
C CYS A 96 7.72 -7.04 7.69
N LEU A 97 6.53 -6.83 7.11
CA LEU A 97 6.13 -5.54 6.53
C LEU A 97 6.08 -4.45 7.61
N CYS A 98 5.42 -4.70 8.75
CA CYS A 98 5.38 -3.76 9.87
C CYS A 98 6.77 -3.45 10.43
N ALA A 99 7.59 -4.48 10.66
CA ALA A 99 8.96 -4.30 11.15
C ALA A 99 9.81 -3.47 10.17
N ARG A 100 9.66 -3.71 8.86
CA ARG A 100 10.34 -2.90 7.84
C ARG A 100 9.83 -1.47 7.81
N ALA A 101 8.53 -1.25 7.96
CA ALA A 101 7.94 0.08 7.97
C ALA A 101 8.46 0.91 9.15
N LEU A 102 8.40 0.35 10.37
CA LEU A 102 8.93 1.01 11.58
C LEU A 102 10.45 1.25 11.47
N GLY A 103 11.21 0.27 10.98
CA GLY A 103 12.66 0.39 10.85
C GLY A 103 13.14 1.35 9.75
N ARG A 104 12.33 1.61 8.72
CA ARG A 104 12.68 2.48 7.58
C ARG A 104 11.95 3.82 7.56
N ARG A 105 10.96 4.04 8.42
CA ARG A 105 10.17 5.29 8.48
C ARG A 105 11.03 6.56 8.38
N PRO A 106 12.12 6.75 9.15
CA PRO A 106 12.91 7.99 9.05
C PRO A 106 13.56 8.18 7.67
N GLN A 107 13.96 7.09 7.01
CA GLN A 107 14.52 7.14 5.67
C GLN A 107 13.45 7.48 4.63
N TRP A 108 12.24 6.96 4.81
CA TRP A 108 11.11 7.25 3.93
C TRP A 108 10.60 8.68 4.10
N GLU A 109 10.48 9.18 5.32
CA GLU A 109 10.14 10.59 5.59
C GLU A 109 11.15 11.54 4.96
N LYS A 110 12.45 11.26 5.13
CA LYS A 110 13.49 12.06 4.47
C LYS A 110 13.37 12.02 2.94
N ALA A 111 13.12 10.85 2.36
CA ALA A 111 12.96 10.72 0.91
C ALA A 111 11.72 11.48 0.39
N LEU A 112 10.62 11.48 1.15
CA LEU A 112 9.44 12.29 0.85
C LEU A 112 9.76 13.79 0.93
N ASP A 113 10.43 14.23 1.98
CA ASP A 113 10.86 15.64 2.13
C ASP A 113 11.77 16.06 0.97
N ASP A 114 12.79 15.27 0.64
CA ASP A 114 13.73 15.57 -0.45
C ASP A 114 13.01 15.72 -1.80
N TRP A 115 11.96 14.92 -2.03
CA TRP A 115 11.14 14.98 -3.25
C TRP A 115 10.16 16.16 -3.26
N GLN A 116 9.48 16.44 -2.15
CA GLN A 116 8.43 17.47 -2.08
C GLN A 116 8.97 18.88 -1.91
N MET A 117 10.03 19.06 -1.12
CA MET A 117 10.53 20.37 -0.69
C MET A 117 10.93 21.31 -1.85
N PRO A 118 11.52 20.85 -2.97
CA PRO A 118 11.81 21.73 -4.10
C PRO A 118 10.56 22.41 -4.68
N ILE A 119 9.43 21.73 -4.69
CA ILE A 119 8.14 22.27 -5.16
C ILE A 119 7.51 23.13 -4.06
N LEU A 120 7.48 22.64 -2.82
CA LEU A 120 6.86 23.34 -1.69
C LEU A 120 7.53 24.69 -1.38
N LYS A 121 8.86 24.76 -1.47
CA LYS A 121 9.63 25.99 -1.21
C LYS A 121 9.70 26.95 -2.39
N ASN A 122 9.18 26.57 -3.56
CA ASN A 122 9.20 27.44 -4.72
C ASN A 122 8.22 28.63 -4.52
N PRO A 123 8.71 29.88 -4.45
CA PRO A 123 7.85 31.04 -4.23
C PRO A 123 7.02 31.42 -5.47
N ASN A 124 7.39 30.90 -6.65
CA ASN A 124 6.70 31.18 -7.90
C ASN A 124 5.46 30.28 -8.12
N LEU A 125 5.27 29.27 -7.26
CA LEU A 125 4.12 28.37 -7.34
C LEU A 125 3.07 28.77 -6.29
N PRO A 126 1.80 28.94 -6.67
CA PRO A 126 0.75 29.25 -5.72
C PRO A 126 0.42 28.02 -4.84
N GLU A 127 -0.04 28.27 -3.62
CA GLU A 127 -0.32 27.20 -2.63
C GLU A 127 -1.36 26.18 -3.11
N TRP A 128 -2.40 26.64 -3.83
CA TRP A 128 -3.40 25.73 -4.39
C TRP A 128 -2.79 24.74 -5.39
N TYR A 129 -1.79 25.16 -6.16
CA TYR A 129 -1.13 24.31 -7.16
C TYR A 129 -0.25 23.26 -6.48
N LYS A 130 0.49 23.66 -5.44
CA LYS A 130 1.27 22.74 -4.60
C LYS A 130 0.38 21.67 -3.98
N SER A 131 -0.80 22.06 -3.48
CA SER A 131 -1.78 21.11 -2.97
C SER A 131 -2.26 20.15 -4.06
N ALA A 132 -2.67 20.66 -5.22
CA ALA A 132 -3.21 19.85 -6.30
C ALA A 132 -2.18 18.85 -6.83
N ILE A 133 -0.96 19.29 -7.15
CA ILE A 133 0.05 18.43 -7.80
C ILE A 133 0.46 17.22 -6.95
N PHE A 134 0.39 17.34 -5.61
CA PHE A 134 0.66 16.21 -4.72
C PHE A 134 -0.58 15.38 -4.44
N ASN A 135 -1.73 16.01 -4.19
CA ASN A 135 -2.93 15.28 -3.80
C ASN A 135 -3.50 14.47 -4.97
N GLU A 136 -3.45 14.96 -6.20
CA GLU A 136 -3.93 14.21 -7.38
C GLU A 136 -3.15 12.91 -7.63
N LEU A 137 -1.93 12.78 -7.08
CA LEU A 137 -1.15 11.53 -7.16
C LEU A 137 -1.77 10.38 -6.33
N TYR A 138 -2.79 10.65 -5.51
CA TYR A 138 -3.51 9.60 -4.77
C TYR A 138 -4.04 8.50 -5.71
N PHE A 139 -4.40 8.87 -6.95
CA PHE A 139 -4.92 7.93 -7.94
C PHE A 139 -3.90 6.86 -8.33
N MET A 140 -2.59 7.10 -8.15
CA MET A 140 -1.57 6.08 -8.38
C MET A 140 -1.63 4.93 -7.39
N THR A 141 -2.22 5.12 -6.21
CA THR A 141 -2.45 4.06 -5.22
C THR A 141 -3.89 3.60 -5.18
N ASP A 142 -4.85 4.51 -5.36
CA ASP A 142 -6.29 4.25 -5.21
C ASP A 142 -7.01 3.97 -6.54
N GLY A 143 -6.40 4.26 -7.69
CA GLY A 143 -6.97 4.02 -9.03
C GLY A 143 -6.97 2.56 -9.48
N GLY A 144 -7.13 1.62 -8.54
CA GLY A 144 -7.11 0.19 -8.83
C GLY A 144 -5.77 -0.34 -9.34
N SER A 145 -4.65 0.26 -8.89
CA SER A 145 -3.31 -0.06 -9.36
C SER A 145 -2.94 -1.54 -9.20
N LEU A 146 -2.45 -2.10 -10.30
CA LEU A 146 -2.00 -3.46 -10.48
C LEU A 146 -0.49 -3.44 -10.69
N TRP A 147 0.26 -4.07 -9.78
CA TRP A 147 1.69 -4.23 -9.96
C TRP A 147 2.10 -5.65 -9.62
N PHE A 148 2.46 -6.41 -10.65
CA PHE A 148 2.67 -7.85 -10.56
C PHE A 148 4.11 -8.26 -10.81
N GLU A 149 4.54 -9.30 -10.10
CA GLU A 149 5.76 -10.02 -10.41
C GLU A 149 5.55 -10.82 -11.70
N TYR A 150 6.50 -10.72 -12.64
CA TYR A 150 6.44 -11.51 -13.85
C TYR A 150 6.60 -13.00 -13.54
N ASP A 151 5.72 -13.81 -14.11
CA ASP A 151 5.78 -15.26 -14.02
C ASP A 151 6.14 -15.82 -15.40
N LYS A 152 7.13 -16.71 -15.43
CA LYS A 152 7.65 -17.30 -16.67
C LYS A 152 6.60 -18.13 -17.40
N ASP A 153 5.62 -18.67 -16.68
CA ASP A 153 4.52 -19.42 -17.30
C ASP A 153 3.63 -18.52 -18.17
N TRP A 154 3.70 -17.20 -18.02
CA TRP A 154 2.97 -16.26 -18.86
C TRP A 154 3.40 -16.34 -20.33
N ALA A 155 4.67 -16.63 -20.60
CA ALA A 155 5.19 -16.78 -21.96
C ALA A 155 4.53 -17.94 -22.74
N LYS A 156 3.90 -18.90 -22.06
CA LYS A 156 3.14 -19.99 -22.70
C LYS A 156 1.87 -19.48 -23.38
N ASN A 157 1.26 -18.43 -22.82
CA ASN A 157 -0.02 -17.88 -23.26
C ASN A 157 0.12 -16.52 -23.95
N GLU A 158 1.18 -15.77 -23.63
CA GLU A 158 1.45 -14.42 -24.15
C GLU A 158 2.63 -14.47 -25.13
N THR A 159 2.45 -15.22 -26.23
CA THR A 159 3.50 -15.49 -27.23
C THR A 159 3.92 -14.26 -28.03
N GLN A 160 3.07 -13.24 -28.08
CA GLN A 160 3.33 -11.96 -28.74
C GLN A 160 4.38 -11.11 -28.01
N LEU A 161 4.67 -11.37 -26.73
CA LEU A 161 5.63 -10.57 -25.99
C LEU A 161 7.06 -10.83 -26.47
N SER A 162 7.75 -9.78 -26.90
CA SER A 162 9.18 -9.85 -27.23
C SER A 162 10.04 -10.12 -25.98
N ASP A 163 11.26 -10.61 -26.19
CA ASP A 163 12.21 -10.83 -25.10
C ASP A 163 12.60 -9.53 -24.39
N TYR A 164 12.61 -8.41 -25.12
CA TYR A 164 12.81 -7.08 -24.55
C TYR A 164 11.74 -6.76 -23.50
N THR A 165 10.47 -6.90 -23.86
CA THR A 165 9.32 -6.61 -22.98
C THR A 165 9.29 -7.56 -21.79
N LYS A 166 9.56 -8.86 -22.00
CA LYS A 166 9.68 -9.84 -20.90
C LYS A 166 10.78 -9.45 -19.91
N ASN A 167 11.96 -9.05 -20.39
CA ASN A 167 13.08 -8.66 -19.54
C ASN A 167 12.74 -7.42 -18.69
N LEU A 168 12.05 -6.44 -19.28
CA LEU A 168 11.52 -5.28 -18.54
C LEU A 168 10.54 -5.70 -17.44
N MET A 169 9.57 -6.57 -17.76
CA MET A 169 8.61 -7.06 -16.77
C MET A 169 9.27 -7.88 -15.64
N ILE A 170 10.31 -8.67 -15.95
CA ILE A 170 11.11 -9.36 -14.94
C ILE A 170 11.80 -8.35 -14.02
N GLN A 171 12.40 -7.31 -14.60
CA GLN A 171 13.20 -6.35 -13.85
C GLN A 171 12.35 -5.38 -13.03
N TYR A 172 11.22 -4.91 -13.56
CA TYR A 172 10.44 -3.81 -12.98
C TYR A 172 9.01 -4.20 -12.58
N GLY A 173 8.54 -5.39 -12.97
CA GLY A 173 7.17 -5.84 -12.79
C GLY A 173 6.27 -5.41 -13.95
N ARG A 174 5.09 -6.02 -14.07
CA ARG A 174 4.04 -5.58 -15.01
C ARG A 174 3.10 -4.64 -14.28
N PHE A 175 2.93 -3.43 -14.80
CA PHE A 175 2.16 -2.37 -14.18
C PHE A 175 0.88 -2.06 -14.98
N GLY A 176 -0.19 -1.74 -14.27
CA GLY A 176 -1.34 -1.10 -14.85
C GLY A 176 -2.24 -0.47 -13.78
N TYR A 177 -3.20 0.32 -14.22
CA TYR A 177 -4.18 0.96 -13.34
C TYR A 177 -5.50 1.13 -14.09
N LEU A 178 -6.58 1.34 -13.36
CA LEU A 178 -7.90 1.52 -13.96
C LEU A 178 -8.05 2.94 -14.47
N GLU A 179 -8.78 3.09 -15.57
CA GLU A 179 -9.24 4.39 -16.03
C GLU A 179 -10.10 5.09 -14.95
N SER A 180 -11.04 4.37 -14.36
CA SER A 180 -11.83 4.82 -13.22
C SER A 180 -12.47 3.65 -12.47
N TRP A 181 -13.16 3.93 -11.38
CA TRP A 181 -13.95 2.93 -10.64
C TRP A 181 -15.22 2.49 -11.38
N GLU A 182 -15.74 3.35 -12.26
CA GLU A 182 -16.91 3.09 -13.12
C GLU A 182 -16.49 2.28 -14.36
N TYR A 183 -15.36 2.64 -14.95
CA TYR A 183 -14.79 1.97 -16.11
C TYR A 183 -13.56 1.16 -15.71
N ARG A 184 -13.77 -0.12 -15.44
CA ARG A 184 -12.72 -1.08 -15.04
C ARG A 184 -11.86 -1.54 -16.22
N MET A 185 -11.42 -0.59 -17.03
CA MET A 185 -10.52 -0.78 -18.16
C MET A 185 -9.10 -0.46 -17.69
N VAL A 186 -8.18 -1.42 -17.89
CA VAL A 186 -6.79 -1.29 -17.44
C VAL A 186 -5.98 -0.57 -18.52
N ASN A 187 -5.26 0.48 -18.13
CA ASN A 187 -4.40 1.28 -18.99
C ASN A 187 -5.10 1.79 -20.26
N THR A 188 -6.35 2.27 -20.17
CA THR A 188 -7.03 2.90 -21.32
C THR A 188 -6.12 3.97 -21.95
N TYR A 189 -5.62 3.73 -23.17
CA TYR A 189 -4.42 4.41 -23.66
C TYR A 189 -4.65 5.88 -24.01
N ASP A 190 -5.82 6.21 -24.55
CA ASP A 190 -6.24 7.58 -24.84
C ASP A 190 -6.36 8.44 -23.56
N VAL A 191 -6.76 7.82 -22.43
CA VAL A 191 -6.76 8.48 -21.12
C VAL A 191 -5.35 8.48 -20.52
N HIS A 192 -4.63 7.37 -20.64
CA HIS A 192 -3.24 7.21 -20.19
C HIS A 192 -2.34 8.28 -20.80
N PHE A 193 -2.59 8.71 -22.05
CA PHE A 193 -1.86 9.82 -22.67
C PHE A 193 -1.76 11.06 -21.77
N TYR A 194 -2.86 11.45 -21.11
CA TYR A 194 -2.89 12.61 -20.21
C TYR A 194 -2.26 12.32 -18.84
N ALA A 195 -2.48 11.12 -18.29
CA ALA A 195 -1.99 10.73 -16.97
C ALA A 195 -0.51 10.28 -16.97
N SER A 196 0.02 9.87 -18.13
CA SER A 196 1.36 9.28 -18.31
C SER A 196 2.47 10.21 -17.84
N TYR A 197 2.26 11.53 -17.87
CA TYR A 197 3.26 12.51 -17.44
C TYR A 197 3.74 12.26 -16.01
N ALA A 198 2.82 12.00 -15.08
CA ALA A 198 3.20 11.72 -13.69
C ALA A 198 4.02 10.43 -13.57
N ILE A 199 3.64 9.38 -14.29
CA ILE A 199 4.30 8.07 -14.24
C ILE A 199 5.68 8.15 -14.92
N ALA A 200 5.78 8.81 -16.07
CA ALA A 200 7.02 9.01 -16.80
C ALA A 200 8.05 9.79 -15.97
N GLN A 201 7.61 10.82 -15.23
CA GLN A 201 8.50 11.65 -14.41
C GLN A 201 8.90 10.96 -13.09
N LEU A 202 7.96 10.29 -12.42
CA LEU A 202 8.17 9.77 -11.06
C LEU A 202 8.58 8.29 -11.04
N TRP A 203 8.08 7.49 -11.98
CA TRP A 203 8.34 6.05 -12.10
C TRP A 203 8.62 5.63 -13.55
N PRO A 204 9.68 6.16 -14.19
CA PRO A 204 9.95 5.98 -15.62
C PRO A 204 10.06 4.52 -16.06
N TYR A 205 10.51 3.62 -15.18
CA TYR A 205 10.62 2.20 -15.50
C TYR A 205 9.26 1.48 -15.48
N MET A 206 8.29 1.95 -14.69
CA MET A 206 6.90 1.46 -14.79
C MET A 206 6.30 1.92 -16.11
N GLU A 207 6.47 3.21 -16.45
CA GLU A 207 6.01 3.75 -17.73
C GLU A 207 6.61 2.98 -18.92
N LEU A 208 7.92 2.71 -18.88
CA LEU A 208 8.60 1.93 -19.91
C LEU A 208 8.00 0.53 -20.07
N THR A 209 7.61 -0.13 -18.98
CA THR A 209 6.93 -1.44 -19.07
C THR A 209 5.57 -1.35 -19.74
N VAL A 210 4.81 -0.29 -19.46
CA VAL A 210 3.49 -0.04 -20.07
C VAL A 210 3.65 0.19 -21.57
N GLN A 211 4.55 1.10 -21.97
CA GLN A 211 4.78 1.42 -23.39
C GLN A 211 5.34 0.22 -24.17
N ALA A 212 6.26 -0.54 -23.58
CA ALA A 212 6.78 -1.75 -24.19
C ALA A 212 5.66 -2.77 -24.45
N GLU A 213 4.77 -2.97 -23.47
CA GLU A 213 3.61 -3.85 -23.62
C GLU A 213 2.65 -3.39 -24.72
N PHE A 214 2.27 -2.11 -24.76
CA PHE A 214 1.42 -1.56 -25.83
C PHE A 214 2.05 -1.73 -27.21
N SER A 215 3.37 -1.57 -27.32
CA SER A 215 4.08 -1.71 -28.60
C SER A 215 3.98 -3.11 -29.20
N GLU A 216 3.79 -4.17 -28.38
CA GLU A 216 3.60 -5.53 -28.90
C GLU A 216 2.25 -5.71 -29.59
N PHE A 217 1.24 -4.94 -29.19
CA PHE A 217 -0.11 -5.01 -29.76
C PHE A 217 -0.33 -4.04 -30.93
N ALA A 218 0.49 -3.01 -31.05
CA ALA A 218 0.44 -2.03 -32.14
C ALA A 218 1.26 -2.43 -33.39
N ARG A 219 1.95 -3.57 -33.37
CA ARG A 219 2.84 -4.06 -34.44
C ARG A 219 2.13 -4.76 -35.61
N TYR A 220 0.82 -4.55 -35.78
CA TYR A 220 0.01 -5.14 -36.86
C TYR A 220 -0.40 -4.09 -37.89
#